data_AF-A0A5B9WLV6-F1
#
_entry.id   AF-A0A5B9WLV6-F1
#
_cell.length_a   1.000
_cell.length_b   1.000
_cell.length_c   1.000
_cell.angle_alpha   90.00
_cell.angle_beta   90.00
_cell.angle_gamma   90.00
#
_symmetry.space_group_name_H-M   'P 1'
#
loop_
_entity.id
_entity.type
_entity.pdbx_description
1 polymer ?
#
loop_
_entity_poly.entity_id
_entity_poly.type
_entity_poly.pdbx_seq_one_letter_code
_entity_poly.pdbx_strand_id
1 'polypeptide(L)'
;MPWMISGRRGPILKVPPAPAPLHLHWMAKGMSAQAAPLPYRWMISINSIRLQHMKKMTKHLRRFMIWTLPLVAGLVLLTVFSSRGEKKLLRLAPVQTPNGWGYRITIDNKPFIHQDCIPAVPGYLPFHDKDDAMRVGSLVMHKLRHQLSPAITRRELDSLRIRL
;
A
#
# COMPACT_ATOMS: atom_id res chain seq x y z
N MET A 1 -94.25 -24.86 -83.93
CA MET A 1 -94.61 -26.30 -83.93
C MET A 1 -93.88 -26.96 -82.77
N PRO A 2 -94.54 -27.89 -82.05
CA PRO A 2 -94.59 -28.08 -80.59
C PRO A 2 -93.55 -29.16 -80.13
N TRP A 3 -93.39 -29.63 -78.89
CA TRP A 3 -94.37 -30.22 -77.96
C TRP A 3 -93.78 -30.50 -76.56
N MET A 4 -94.68 -30.52 -75.57
CA MET A 4 -94.56 -31.00 -74.18
C MET A 4 -94.39 -32.52 -74.09
N ILE A 5 -93.67 -33.03 -73.08
CA ILE A 5 -94.10 -34.21 -72.29
C ILE A 5 -93.80 -33.99 -70.80
N SER A 6 -94.81 -34.26 -69.98
CA SER A 6 -94.81 -34.22 -68.52
C SER A 6 -94.29 -35.53 -67.91
N GLY A 7 -93.85 -35.48 -66.65
CA GLY A 7 -93.55 -36.69 -65.88
C GLY A 7 -93.27 -36.41 -64.42
N ARG A 8 -94.32 -36.40 -63.58
CA ARG A 8 -94.21 -36.45 -62.12
C ARG A 8 -93.77 -37.85 -61.66
N ARG A 9 -92.78 -37.94 -60.76
CA ARG A 9 -92.62 -39.03 -59.77
C ARG A 9 -92.15 -38.43 -58.43
N GLY A 10 -92.70 -38.95 -57.33
CA GLY A 10 -92.63 -38.42 -55.96
C GLY A 10 -91.28 -38.53 -55.25
N PRO A 11 -91.25 -38.26 -53.93
CA PRO A 11 -90.12 -37.67 -53.23
C PRO A 11 -89.03 -38.69 -52.85
N ILE A 12 -87.77 -38.28 -52.99
CA ILE A 12 -86.61 -38.98 -52.42
C ILE A 12 -86.11 -38.14 -51.24
N LEU A 13 -86.35 -38.64 -50.03
CA LEU A 13 -85.70 -38.20 -48.79
C LEU A 13 -84.18 -38.32 -48.96
N LYS A 14 -83.47 -37.20 -48.91
CA LYS A 14 -82.00 -37.19 -48.84
C LYS A 14 -81.57 -36.54 -47.52
N VAL A 15 -81.00 -37.41 -46.70
CA VAL A 15 -80.51 -37.23 -45.31
C VAL A 15 -79.63 -35.98 -45.17
N PRO A 16 -79.77 -35.19 -44.09
CA PRO A 16 -78.93 -34.01 -43.87
C PRO A 16 -77.44 -34.41 -43.69
N PRO A 17 -76.49 -33.64 -44.25
CA PRO A 17 -75.08 -33.89 -44.00
C PRO A 17 -74.74 -33.69 -42.52
N ALA A 18 -73.93 -34.60 -41.99
CA ALA A 18 -73.48 -34.65 -40.60
C ALA A 18 -72.83 -33.32 -40.14
N PRO A 19 -72.94 -32.95 -38.85
CA PRO A 19 -72.30 -31.75 -38.33
C PRO A 19 -70.78 -31.86 -38.45
N ALA A 20 -70.16 -30.83 -39.04
CA ALA A 20 -68.71 -30.73 -39.16
C ALA A 20 -68.04 -30.73 -37.77
N PRO A 21 -66.90 -31.42 -37.58
CA PRO A 21 -66.26 -31.57 -36.29
C PRO A 21 -65.76 -30.22 -35.74
N LEU A 22 -66.06 -29.93 -34.48
CA LEU A 22 -65.76 -28.69 -33.72
C LEU A 22 -64.25 -28.41 -33.49
N HIS A 23 -63.35 -29.00 -34.29
CA HIS A 23 -61.91 -28.90 -34.11
C HIS A 23 -61.22 -27.87 -35.04
N LEU A 24 -61.94 -27.20 -35.94
CA LEU A 24 -61.36 -26.20 -36.86
C LEU A 24 -61.58 -24.73 -36.46
N HIS A 25 -62.22 -24.43 -35.32
CA HIS A 25 -62.50 -23.04 -34.93
C HIS A 25 -61.37 -22.36 -34.13
N TRP A 26 -60.36 -23.10 -33.64
CA TRP A 26 -59.28 -22.54 -32.80
C TRP A 26 -57.98 -22.21 -33.54
N MET A 27 -57.80 -22.63 -34.80
CA MET A 27 -56.53 -22.41 -35.52
C MET A 27 -56.44 -21.07 -36.27
N ALA A 28 -57.55 -20.36 -36.48
CA ALA A 28 -57.53 -19.05 -37.16
C ALA A 28 -57.44 -17.84 -36.21
N LYS A 29 -57.46 -18.07 -34.88
CA LYS A 29 -57.41 -17.01 -33.85
C LYS A 29 -56.06 -16.95 -33.14
N GLY A 30 -54.97 -17.27 -33.85
CA GLY A 30 -53.65 -17.44 -33.25
C GLY A 30 -52.47 -16.78 -33.96
N MET A 31 -52.66 -16.12 -35.11
CA MET A 31 -51.52 -15.58 -35.88
C MET A 31 -51.86 -14.31 -36.69
N SER A 32 -52.06 -13.20 -35.99
CA SER A 32 -51.89 -11.85 -36.55
C SER A 32 -51.70 -10.78 -35.46
N ALA A 33 -50.96 -11.14 -34.41
CA ALA A 33 -50.33 -10.17 -33.51
C ALA A 33 -48.81 -10.22 -33.77
N GLN A 34 -48.37 -9.61 -34.88
CA GLN A 34 -46.97 -9.21 -35.01
C GLN A 34 -46.73 -8.12 -33.98
N ALA A 35 -46.20 -8.53 -32.82
CA ALA A 35 -45.73 -7.64 -31.78
C ALA A 35 -44.68 -6.71 -32.38
N ALA A 36 -44.94 -5.40 -32.37
CA ALA A 36 -43.93 -4.41 -32.69
C ALA A 36 -42.69 -4.65 -31.78
N PRO A 37 -41.46 -4.58 -32.32
CA PRO A 37 -40.27 -4.70 -31.49
C PRO A 37 -40.32 -3.60 -30.43
N LEU A 38 -40.23 -4.02 -29.16
CA LEU A 38 -40.18 -3.10 -28.03
C LEU A 38 -39.12 -2.02 -28.30
N PRO A 39 -39.43 -0.72 -28.14
CA PRO A 39 -38.47 0.31 -28.41
C PRO A 39 -37.30 0.16 -27.43
N TYR A 40 -36.09 -0.02 -27.98
CA TYR A 40 -34.78 -0.06 -27.28
C TYR A 40 -34.59 1.08 -26.26
N ARG A 41 -35.42 2.13 -26.36
CA ARG A 41 -35.64 3.21 -25.39
C ARG A 41 -35.95 2.74 -23.97
N TRP A 42 -36.45 1.50 -23.75
CA TRP A 42 -36.65 0.91 -22.42
C TRP A 42 -35.42 0.14 -21.88
N MET A 43 -34.46 -0.26 -22.71
CA MET A 43 -33.27 -1.00 -22.27
C MET A 43 -32.14 -0.10 -21.73
N ILE A 44 -32.19 1.21 -21.97
CA ILE A 44 -31.18 2.17 -21.47
C ILE A 44 -31.39 2.50 -19.98
N SER A 45 -32.55 2.18 -19.40
CA SER A 45 -32.87 2.54 -18.01
C SER A 45 -32.24 1.61 -16.97
N ILE A 46 -32.18 0.29 -17.22
CA ILE A 46 -31.77 -0.70 -16.21
C ILE A 46 -30.26 -0.61 -15.91
N ASN A 47 -29.42 -0.32 -16.91
CA ASN A 47 -27.98 -0.15 -16.69
C ASN A 47 -27.62 1.17 -15.98
N SER A 48 -28.50 2.17 -16.03
CA SER A 48 -28.26 3.48 -15.41
C SER A 48 -28.41 3.46 -13.88
N ILE A 49 -29.31 2.61 -13.35
CA ILE A 49 -29.60 2.53 -11.90
C ILE A 49 -28.43 1.87 -11.13
N ARG A 50 -27.82 0.84 -11.73
CA ARG A 50 -26.65 0.13 -11.17
C ARG A 50 -25.43 1.07 -11.03
N LEU A 51 -25.26 2.03 -11.94
CA LEU A 51 -24.14 2.99 -11.96
C LEU A 51 -24.32 4.18 -11.01
N GLN A 52 -25.55 4.54 -10.64
CA GLN A 52 -25.82 5.66 -9.72
C GLN A 52 -25.54 5.28 -8.25
N HIS A 53 -25.76 4.01 -7.90
CA HIS A 53 -25.46 3.49 -6.55
C HIS A 53 -23.95 3.45 -6.27
N MET A 54 -23.11 3.18 -7.28
CA MET A 54 -21.65 3.15 -7.13
C MET A 54 -21.02 4.56 -6.99
N LYS A 55 -21.66 5.59 -7.57
CA LYS A 55 -21.18 6.99 -7.49
C LYS A 55 -21.45 7.65 -6.13
N LYS A 56 -22.37 7.14 -5.31
CA LYS A 56 -22.57 7.62 -3.92
C LYS A 56 -21.52 7.06 -2.96
N MET A 57 -21.11 5.81 -3.16
CA MET A 57 -20.12 5.14 -2.30
C MET A 57 -18.70 5.72 -2.44
N THR A 58 -18.37 6.28 -3.61
CA THR A 58 -17.04 6.84 -3.90
C THR A 58 -16.83 8.28 -3.41
N LYS A 59 -17.91 9.07 -3.21
CA LYS A 59 -17.81 10.46 -2.71
C LYS A 59 -17.32 10.54 -1.26
N HIS A 60 -17.82 9.64 -0.43
CA HIS A 60 -17.39 9.53 0.96
C HIS A 60 -15.98 8.95 1.05
N LEU A 61 -15.69 7.90 0.26
CA LEU A 61 -14.37 7.29 0.18
C LEU A 61 -13.26 8.25 -0.30
N ARG A 62 -13.57 9.11 -1.29
CA ARG A 62 -12.63 10.14 -1.79
C ARG A 62 -12.30 11.20 -0.74
N ARG A 63 -13.28 11.61 0.07
CA ARG A 63 -13.04 12.56 1.17
C ARG A 63 -12.15 11.95 2.24
N PHE A 64 -12.41 10.71 2.64
CA PHE A 64 -11.52 10.02 3.59
C PHE A 64 -10.11 9.90 3.02
N MET A 65 -9.93 9.53 1.76
CA MET A 65 -8.62 9.39 1.13
C MET A 65 -7.80 10.70 1.10
N ILE A 66 -8.46 11.85 0.88
CA ILE A 66 -7.80 13.16 0.88
C ILE A 66 -7.29 13.54 2.27
N TRP A 67 -7.99 13.14 3.35
CA TRP A 67 -7.58 13.43 4.71
C TRP A 67 -6.63 12.37 5.29
N THR A 68 -6.76 11.10 4.91
CA THR A 68 -5.91 10.02 5.44
C THR A 68 -4.52 10.00 4.83
N LEU A 69 -4.35 10.33 3.55
CA LEU A 69 -3.01 10.37 2.91
C LEU A 69 -2.04 11.36 3.59
N PRO A 70 -2.38 12.64 3.80
CA PRO A 70 -1.48 13.58 4.45
C PRO A 70 -1.32 13.28 5.95
N LEU A 71 -2.30 12.64 6.59
CA LEU A 71 -2.21 12.25 8.00
C LEU A 71 -1.24 11.07 8.18
N VAL A 72 -1.29 10.07 7.30
CA VAL A 72 -0.32 8.96 7.28
C VAL A 72 1.07 9.46 6.85
N ALA A 73 1.15 10.29 5.81
CA ALA A 73 2.44 10.88 5.39
C ALA A 73 3.04 11.78 6.48
N GLY A 74 2.21 12.55 7.19
CA GLY A 74 2.60 13.34 8.34
C GLY A 74 3.09 12.46 9.48
N LEU A 75 2.41 11.35 9.79
CA LEU A 75 2.85 10.40 10.81
C LEU A 75 4.19 9.75 10.46
N VAL A 76 4.38 9.34 9.20
CA VAL A 76 5.66 8.79 8.70
C VAL A 76 6.78 9.84 8.73
N LEU A 77 6.48 11.09 8.37
CA LEU A 77 7.45 12.17 8.48
C LEU A 77 7.81 12.44 9.95
N LEU A 78 6.83 12.41 10.84
CA LEU A 78 7.00 12.67 12.26
C LEU A 78 7.81 11.56 12.94
N THR A 79 7.66 10.30 12.54
CA THR A 79 8.50 9.20 13.04
C THR A 79 9.95 9.33 12.58
N VAL A 80 10.20 9.74 11.32
CA VAL A 80 11.55 10.01 10.79
C VAL A 80 12.17 11.27 11.42
N PHE A 81 11.37 12.29 11.73
CA PHE A 81 11.86 13.51 12.37
C PHE A 81 12.12 13.33 13.88
N SER A 82 11.33 12.47 14.53
CA SER A 82 11.41 12.21 15.97
C SER A 82 12.54 11.25 16.35
N SER A 83 13.21 10.60 15.39
CA SER A 83 14.42 9.82 15.65
C SER A 83 15.67 10.70 15.91
N ARG A 84 15.49 11.91 16.47
CA ARG A 84 16.57 12.74 17.00
C ARG A 84 17.00 12.16 18.34
N GLY A 85 18.06 11.36 18.27
CA GLY A 85 18.54 10.51 19.35
C GLY A 85 18.74 11.20 20.70
N GLU A 86 18.40 10.44 21.74
CA GLU A 86 18.85 10.61 23.12
C GLU A 86 20.32 11.03 23.17
N LYS A 87 20.61 12.18 23.79
CA LYS A 87 21.98 12.65 24.00
C LYS A 87 22.61 11.83 25.12
N LYS A 88 23.29 10.73 24.76
CA LYS A 88 24.08 9.94 25.71
C LYS A 88 25.12 10.81 26.43
N LEU A 89 25.21 10.68 27.75
CA LEU A 89 26.17 11.44 28.56
C LEU A 89 27.56 10.82 28.44
N LEU A 90 28.33 11.31 27.47
CA LEU A 90 29.73 10.96 27.26
C LEU A 90 30.64 11.78 28.17
N ARG A 91 31.48 11.10 28.96
CA ARG A 91 32.55 11.73 29.76
C ARG A 91 33.90 11.14 29.40
N LEU A 92 34.90 11.99 29.28
CA LEU A 92 36.29 11.63 29.05
C LEU A 92 37.09 11.90 30.33
N ALA A 93 37.88 10.92 30.76
CA ALA A 93 38.76 11.04 31.91
C ALA A 93 40.17 10.52 31.57
N PRO A 94 41.23 11.20 32.04
CA PRO A 94 42.59 10.70 31.96
C PRO A 94 42.78 9.54 32.93
N VAL A 95 43.62 8.58 32.56
CA VAL A 95 44.02 7.45 33.43
C VAL A 95 45.53 7.41 33.50
N GLN A 96 46.08 7.32 34.71
CA GLN A 96 47.50 7.17 34.90
C GLN A 96 47.88 5.68 34.85
N THR A 97 48.89 5.34 34.06
CA THR A 97 49.43 3.98 33.94
C THR A 97 50.84 3.95 34.56
N PRO A 98 51.42 2.76 34.83
CA PRO A 98 52.75 2.67 35.45
C PRO A 98 53.85 3.38 34.63
N ASN A 99 53.69 3.42 33.31
CA ASN A 99 54.70 3.90 32.37
C ASN A 99 54.25 5.13 31.59
N GLY A 100 53.15 5.79 31.98
CA GLY A 100 52.64 6.97 31.28
C GLY A 100 51.17 7.25 31.54
N TRP A 101 50.45 7.59 30.47
CA TRP A 101 49.04 7.97 30.51
C TRP A 101 48.21 7.17 29.52
N GLY A 102 46.93 7.10 29.83
CA GLY A 102 45.86 6.57 29.00
C GLY A 102 44.60 7.41 29.18
N TYR A 103 43.51 6.99 28.57
CA TYR A 103 42.22 7.64 28.73
C TYR A 103 41.08 6.63 28.87
N ARG A 104 39.99 7.09 29.45
CA ARG A 104 38.76 6.33 29.60
C ARG A 104 37.57 7.18 29.20
N ILE A 105 36.66 6.60 28.43
CA ILE A 105 35.40 7.21 28.06
C ILE A 105 34.28 6.42 28.74
N THR A 106 33.39 7.13 29.42
CA THR A 106 32.18 6.56 30.02
C THR A 106 30.94 7.06 29.31
N ILE A 107 29.95 6.18 29.18
CA ILE A 107 28.62 6.48 28.64
C ILE A 107 27.62 6.20 29.75
N ASP A 108 26.86 7.21 30.15
CA ASP A 108 25.83 7.10 31.20
C ASP A 108 26.40 6.46 32.48
N ASN A 109 27.58 6.96 32.88
CA ASN A 109 28.39 6.49 34.01
C ASN A 109 28.94 5.05 33.93
N LYS A 110 28.78 4.35 32.79
CA LYS A 110 29.38 3.03 32.56
C LYS A 110 30.67 3.14 31.75
N PRO A 111 31.75 2.42 32.10
CA PRO A 111 32.97 2.40 31.29
C PRO A 111 32.67 1.82 29.92
N PHE A 112 32.99 2.57 28.87
CA PHE A 112 32.74 2.17 27.49
C PHE A 112 34.03 1.90 26.73
N ILE A 113 35.01 2.80 26.84
CA ILE A 113 36.34 2.63 26.25
C ILE A 113 37.37 2.89 27.33
N HIS A 114 38.37 2.01 27.42
CA HIS A 114 39.53 2.21 28.27
C HIS A 114 40.76 1.89 27.43
N GLN A 115 41.64 2.88 27.29
CA GLN A 115 42.86 2.73 26.51
C GLN A 115 44.06 3.16 27.34
N ASP A 116 44.93 2.20 27.60
CA ASP A 116 46.19 2.40 28.31
C ASP A 116 47.35 2.69 27.35
N CYS A 117 47.13 2.48 26.04
CA CYS A 117 48.13 2.64 24.99
C CYS A 117 47.63 3.48 23.82
N ILE A 118 48.58 3.97 23.01
CA ILE A 118 48.30 4.74 21.80
C ILE A 118 47.64 3.82 20.76
N PRO A 119 46.41 4.13 20.29
CA PRO A 119 45.76 3.35 19.25
C PRO A 119 46.55 3.43 17.94
N ALA A 120 46.42 2.43 17.05
CA ALA A 120 47.09 2.38 15.74
C ALA A 120 48.64 2.29 15.75
N VAL A 121 49.27 2.27 16.93
CA VAL A 121 50.69 1.99 17.12
C VAL A 121 50.84 0.55 17.64
N PRO A 122 51.64 -0.31 16.99
CA PRO A 122 51.85 -1.67 17.46
C PRO A 122 52.72 -1.69 18.72
N GLY A 123 52.42 -2.61 19.63
CA GLY A 123 53.13 -2.77 20.90
C GLY A 123 52.44 -2.10 22.08
N TYR A 124 53.03 -2.24 23.28
CA TYR A 124 52.55 -1.59 24.49
C TYR A 124 53.25 -0.25 24.65
N LEU A 125 52.66 0.79 24.07
CA LEU A 125 53.18 2.16 24.15
C LEU A 125 52.12 3.07 24.80
N PRO A 126 52.28 3.46 26.08
CA PRO A 126 51.40 4.43 26.73
C PRO A 126 51.64 5.84 26.19
N PHE A 127 50.70 6.75 26.43
CA PHE A 127 50.92 8.17 26.13
C PHE A 127 51.97 8.75 27.07
N HIS A 128 52.91 9.54 26.53
CA HIS A 128 53.89 10.24 27.35
C HIS A 128 53.23 11.27 28.27
N ASP A 129 52.30 12.06 27.72
CA ASP A 129 51.66 13.18 28.40
C ASP A 129 50.15 12.99 28.53
N LYS A 130 49.58 13.47 29.63
CA LYS A 130 48.13 13.48 29.88
C LYS A 130 47.37 14.18 28.77
N ASP A 131 47.91 15.28 28.25
CA ASP A 131 47.27 16.09 27.22
C ASP A 131 47.17 15.34 25.87
N ASP A 132 48.15 14.49 25.54
CA ASP A 132 48.08 13.64 24.36
C ASP A 132 46.97 12.60 24.46
N ALA A 133 46.89 11.92 25.60
CA ALA A 133 45.81 10.97 25.88
C ALA A 133 44.43 11.66 25.80
N MET A 134 44.32 12.88 26.33
CA MET A 134 43.07 13.66 26.29
C MET A 134 42.72 14.16 24.88
N ARG A 135 43.71 14.54 24.06
CA ARG A 135 43.48 14.93 22.65
C ARG A 135 42.93 13.78 21.83
N VAL A 136 43.56 12.60 21.92
CA VAL A 136 43.08 11.40 21.22
C VAL A 136 41.72 10.95 21.76
N GLY A 137 41.55 10.93 23.08
CA GLY A 137 40.28 10.62 23.71
C GLY A 137 39.14 11.57 23.29
N SER A 138 39.46 12.85 23.08
CA SER A 138 38.49 13.85 22.60
C SER A 138 38.07 13.59 21.16
N LEU A 139 39.00 13.17 20.29
CA LEU A 139 38.68 12.75 18.93
C LEU A 139 37.76 11.52 18.92
N VAL A 140 38.05 10.51 19.76
CA VAL A 140 37.18 9.34 19.90
C VAL A 140 35.79 9.75 20.41
N MET A 141 35.73 10.61 21.44
CA MET A 141 34.46 11.11 21.96
C MET A 141 33.66 11.87 20.88
N HIS A 142 34.33 12.66 20.03
CA HIS A 142 33.69 13.32 18.90
C HIS A 142 33.11 12.29 17.92
N LYS A 143 33.88 11.27 17.52
CA LYS A 143 33.39 10.20 16.64
C LYS A 143 32.17 9.48 17.21
N LEU A 144 32.18 9.19 18.52
CA LEU A 144 31.05 8.56 19.20
C LEU A 144 29.79 9.43 19.18
N ARG A 145 29.92 10.75 19.35
CA ARG A 145 28.78 11.69 19.24
C ARG A 145 28.16 11.70 17.85
N HIS A 146 28.97 11.49 16.81
CA HIS A 146 28.55 11.44 15.42
C HIS A 146 28.20 10.03 14.92
N GLN A 147 28.11 9.03 15.82
CA GLN A 147 27.85 7.63 15.46
C GLN A 147 28.85 7.05 14.45
N LEU A 148 30.07 7.59 14.44
CA LEU A 148 31.18 7.11 13.62
C LEU A 148 31.98 6.04 14.38
N SER A 149 32.78 5.25 13.65
CA SER A 149 33.66 4.25 14.24
C SER A 149 34.65 4.91 15.23
N PRO A 150 34.80 4.39 16.46
CA PRO A 150 35.75 4.93 17.44
C PRO A 150 37.22 4.59 17.13
N ALA A 151 37.49 3.80 16.08
CA ALA A 151 38.84 3.47 15.66
C ALA A 151 39.62 4.74 15.25
N ILE A 152 40.86 4.84 15.70
CA ILE A 152 41.77 5.92 15.31
C ILE A 152 42.77 5.38 14.30
N THR A 153 43.03 6.17 13.26
CA THR A 153 44.02 5.85 12.22
C THR A 153 45.32 6.60 12.47
N ARG A 154 46.44 6.12 11.91
CA ARG A 154 47.74 6.81 12.03
C ARG A 154 47.70 8.25 11.54
N ARG A 155 47.03 8.50 10.40
CA ARG A 155 46.87 9.85 9.83
C ARG A 155 46.20 10.82 10.80
N GLU A 156 45.26 10.34 11.60
CA GLU A 156 44.58 11.17 12.60
C GLU A 156 45.48 11.48 13.79
N LEU A 157 46.33 10.55 14.21
CA LEU A 157 47.35 10.80 15.24
C LEU A 157 48.38 11.82 14.76
N ASP A 158 48.85 11.68 13.51
CA ASP A 158 49.77 12.63 12.88
C ASP A 158 49.16 14.04 12.83
N SER A 159 47.86 14.12 12.51
CA SER A 159 47.11 15.39 12.49
C SER A 159 46.98 16.03 13.86
N LEU A 160 46.89 15.22 14.93
CA LEU A 160 46.85 15.68 16.31
C LEU A 160 48.23 16.07 16.87
N ARG A 161 49.32 15.79 16.15
CA ARG A 161 50.71 16.07 16.53
C ARG A 161 51.04 15.57 17.95
N ILE A 162 50.57 14.38 18.28
CA ILE A 162 50.87 13.75 19.57
C ILE A 162 52.32 13.27 19.61
N ARG A 163 52.89 13.18 20.82
CA ARG A 163 54.19 12.57 21.03
C ARG A 163 54.03 11.06 21.13
N LEU A 164 54.79 10.34 20.30
CA LEU A 164 54.92 8.88 20.33
C LEU A 164 56.12 8.49 21.19
#